data_AF-A0A9X1NTI4-F1
#
_entry.id   AF-A0A9X1NTI4-F1
#
_cell.length_a   1.000
_cell.length_b   1.000
_cell.length_c   1.000
_cell.angle_alpha   90.00
_cell.angle_beta   90.00
_cell.angle_gamma   90.00
#
_symmetry.space_group_name_H-M   'P 1'
#
loop_
_entity.id
_entity.type
_entity.pdbx_description
1 polymer ?
#
loop_
_entity_poly.entity_id
_entity_poly.type
_entity_poly.pdbx_seq_one_letter_code
_entity_poly.pdbx_strand_id
1 'polypeptide(L)'
;MGHAVRYDGKAKPLRHASLDRWQAEGRLVTICPEMSAGMPVPRPPAEIADGRSGAAVLAGTARVIEATGGDITEGFRLAAENALKLALDTGCTHALLIDGSPSCGSRSIYDGGFSGRKHEGEGVAAALLRRNGIRVFADHEIEALVKEIDGP
;
A
#
# COMPACT_ATOMS: atom_id res chain seq x y z
N MET A 1 -11.17 1.91 4.49
CA MET A 1 -12.19 2.89 4.03
C MET A 1 -13.23 2.33 3.05
N GLY A 2 -13.01 1.21 2.36
CA GLY A 2 -14.10 0.62 1.56
C GLY A 2 -14.37 1.31 0.21
N HIS A 3 -13.48 2.18 -0.27
CA HIS A 3 -13.56 2.64 -1.66
C HIS A 3 -13.29 1.49 -2.63
N ALA A 4 -14.03 1.45 -3.73
CA ALA A 4 -13.92 0.47 -4.82
C ALA A 4 -12.69 0.75 -5.72
N VAL A 5 -11.51 0.86 -5.10
CA VAL A 5 -10.26 1.29 -5.76
C VAL A 5 -9.26 0.15 -5.95
N ARG A 6 -9.64 -1.07 -5.56
CA ARG A 6 -8.86 -2.27 -5.87
C ARG A 6 -8.81 -2.48 -7.38
N TYR A 7 -7.81 -3.22 -7.85
CA TYR A 7 -7.65 -3.58 -9.25
C TYR A 7 -8.89 -4.28 -9.84
N ASP A 8 -9.61 -5.03 -8.99
CA ASP A 8 -10.86 -5.75 -9.33
C ASP A 8 -12.14 -4.90 -9.12
N GLY A 9 -12.02 -3.61 -8.81
CA GLY A 9 -13.15 -2.71 -8.55
C GLY A 9 -13.92 -3.04 -7.28
N LYS A 10 -13.42 -3.94 -6.42
CA LYS A 10 -14.09 -4.28 -5.15
C LYS A 10 -13.59 -3.39 -4.01
N ALA A 11 -14.44 -3.22 -3.01
CA ALA A 11 -14.05 -2.68 -1.72
C ALA A 11 -13.47 -3.79 -0.84
N LYS A 12 -12.40 -3.51 -0.08
CA LYS A 12 -12.00 -4.32 1.09
C LYS A 12 -12.15 -3.45 2.34
N PRO A 13 -13.39 -3.28 2.86
CA PRO A 13 -13.60 -2.46 4.04
C PRO A 13 -13.01 -3.17 5.26
N LEU A 14 -11.98 -2.57 5.85
CA LEU A 14 -11.59 -2.87 7.22
C LEU A 14 -12.59 -2.17 8.15
N ARG A 15 -13.28 -2.93 9.00
CA ARG A 15 -14.23 -2.42 9.99
C ARG A 15 -13.61 -2.53 11.37
N HIS A 16 -13.51 -1.41 12.07
CA HIS A 16 -12.99 -1.35 13.44
C HIS A 16 -13.48 -0.08 14.11
N ALA A 17 -13.90 -0.15 15.37
CA ALA A 17 -14.50 1.00 16.08
C ALA A 17 -13.56 2.23 16.09
N SER A 18 -12.25 2.02 16.23
CA SER A 18 -11.27 3.12 16.17
C SER A 18 -11.21 3.80 14.81
N LEU A 19 -11.46 3.10 13.69
CA LEU A 19 -11.52 3.75 12.37
C LEU A 19 -12.74 4.66 12.27
N ASP A 20 -13.90 4.21 12.76
CA ASP A 20 -15.12 5.02 12.77
C ASP A 20 -14.92 6.27 13.65
N ARG A 21 -14.30 6.09 14.82
CA ARG A 21 -13.92 7.20 15.72
C ARG A 21 -12.96 8.18 15.05
N TRP A 22 -11.83 7.72 14.53
CA TRP A 22 -10.83 8.57 13.89
C TRP A 22 -11.42 9.29 12.66
N GLN A 23 -12.39 8.68 11.97
CA GLN A 23 -13.12 9.33 10.90
C GLN A 23 -13.98 10.48 11.42
N ALA A 24 -14.77 10.25 12.48
CA ALA A 24 -15.60 11.27 13.12
C ALA A 24 -14.77 12.43 13.69
N GLU A 25 -13.55 12.14 14.16
CA GLU A 25 -12.58 13.12 14.66
C GLU A 25 -11.79 13.84 13.54
N GLY A 26 -12.00 13.48 12.26
CA GLY A 26 -11.29 14.09 11.13
C GLY A 26 -9.80 13.75 11.03
N ARG A 27 -9.36 12.66 11.66
CA ARG A 27 -7.94 12.25 11.76
C ARG A 27 -7.47 11.39 10.59
N LEU A 28 -8.38 10.92 9.74
CA LEU A 28 -8.06 9.97 8.68
C LEU A 28 -7.80 10.66 7.35
N VAL A 29 -6.58 10.48 6.87
CA VAL A 29 -6.16 10.84 5.51
C VAL A 29 -6.18 9.58 4.66
N THR A 30 -6.78 9.64 3.47
CA THR A 30 -7.02 8.44 2.64
C THR A 30 -6.40 8.61 1.27
N ILE A 31 -5.78 7.53 0.78
CA ILE A 31 -5.21 7.48 -0.56
C ILE A 31 -5.23 6.06 -1.09
N CYS A 32 -5.49 5.94 -2.40
CA CYS A 32 -5.08 4.78 -3.17
C CYS A 32 -3.85 5.20 -3.99
N PRO A 33 -2.65 4.71 -3.66
CA PRO A 33 -1.42 5.12 -4.35
C PRO A 33 -1.54 4.93 -5.87
N GLU A 34 -2.02 3.77 -6.30
CA GLU A 34 -2.19 3.41 -7.72
C GLU A 34 -3.12 4.38 -8.47
N MET A 35 -4.27 4.75 -7.88
CA MET A 35 -5.18 5.74 -8.46
C MET A 35 -4.57 7.15 -8.51
N SER A 36 -3.81 7.53 -7.49
CA SER A 36 -3.16 8.84 -7.46
C SER A 36 -2.12 9.00 -8.58
N ALA A 37 -1.57 7.89 -9.07
CA ALA A 37 -0.66 7.84 -10.21
C ALA A 37 -1.37 7.68 -11.57
N GLY A 38 -2.71 7.77 -11.60
CA GLY A 38 -3.49 7.72 -12.83
C GLY A 38 -3.83 6.32 -13.34
N MET A 39 -3.59 5.26 -12.55
CA MET A 39 -3.97 3.90 -12.96
C MET A 39 -5.50 3.73 -12.95
N PRO A 40 -6.10 3.08 -13.97
CA PRO A 40 -7.56 2.93 -14.06
C PRO A 40 -8.11 1.92 -13.05
N VAL A 41 -9.43 1.93 -12.85
CA VAL A 41 -10.19 0.86 -12.18
C VAL A 41 -11.31 0.40 -13.12
N PRO A 42 -11.40 -0.90 -13.45
CA PRO A 42 -10.46 -1.98 -13.10
C PRO A 42 -9.11 -1.86 -13.85
N ARG A 43 -8.10 -2.59 -13.38
CA ARG A 43 -6.77 -2.72 -14.02
C ARG A 43 -6.25 -4.16 -13.90
N PRO A 44 -5.32 -4.60 -14.77
CA PRO A 44 -4.70 -5.91 -14.64
C PRO A 44 -4.03 -6.10 -13.27
N PRO A 45 -3.98 -7.34 -12.73
CA PRO A 45 -3.13 -7.64 -11.58
C PRO A 45 -1.67 -7.34 -11.91
N ALA A 46 -0.94 -6.82 -10.93
CA ALA A 46 0.49 -6.60 -11.02
C ALA A 46 1.20 -7.20 -9.81
N GLU A 47 2.45 -7.62 -10.01
CA GLU A 47 3.32 -8.18 -8.97
C GLU A 47 4.74 -7.63 -9.12
N ILE A 48 5.49 -7.59 -8.02
CA ILE A 48 6.92 -7.28 -8.07
C ILE A 48 7.63 -8.56 -8.54
N ALA A 49 8.39 -8.48 -9.63
CA ALA A 49 8.99 -9.65 -10.27
C ALA A 49 10.08 -10.32 -9.40
N ASP A 50 10.31 -11.61 -9.68
CA ASP A 50 11.45 -12.39 -9.18
C ASP A 50 11.56 -12.49 -7.64
N GLY A 51 10.42 -12.50 -6.94
CA GLY A 51 10.38 -12.55 -5.47
C GLY A 51 11.05 -11.35 -4.79
N ARG A 52 11.17 -10.22 -5.48
CA ARG A 52 11.76 -8.98 -4.96
C ARG A 52 10.74 -8.17 -4.18
N SER A 53 11.19 -7.12 -3.50
CA SER A 53 10.34 -6.21 -2.73
C SER A 53 10.34 -4.79 -3.27
N GLY A 54 9.43 -3.97 -2.77
CA GLY A 54 9.32 -2.55 -3.11
C GLY A 54 10.60 -1.77 -2.84
N ALA A 55 11.38 -2.18 -1.83
CA ALA A 55 12.71 -1.63 -1.59
C ALA A 55 13.66 -1.79 -2.78
N ALA A 56 13.61 -2.94 -3.47
CA ALA A 56 14.42 -3.21 -4.65
C ALA A 56 13.94 -2.42 -5.87
N VAL A 57 12.62 -2.21 -6.00
CA VAL A 57 12.02 -1.34 -7.03
C VAL A 57 12.50 0.10 -6.86
N LEU A 58 12.44 0.65 -5.64
CA LEU A 58 12.92 1.99 -5.33
C LEU A 58 14.44 2.16 -5.58
N ALA A 59 15.21 1.07 -5.50
CA ALA A 59 16.64 1.06 -5.81
C ALA A 59 16.94 0.85 -7.31
N GLY A 60 15.92 0.66 -8.16
CA GLY A 60 16.09 0.41 -9.59
C GLY A 60 16.60 -1.01 -9.92
N THR A 61 16.42 -1.97 -9.01
CA THR A 61 16.94 -3.35 -9.14
C THR A 61 15.84 -4.41 -9.26
N ALA A 62 14.58 -3.98 -9.29
CA ALA A 62 13.42 -4.83 -9.53
C ALA A 62 12.36 -4.07 -10.33
N ARG A 63 11.43 -4.81 -10.91
CA ARG A 63 10.35 -4.27 -11.74
C ARG A 63 9.00 -4.69 -11.20
N VAL A 64 7.99 -3.87 -11.48
CA VAL A 64 6.58 -4.22 -11.28
C VAL A 64 5.98 -4.56 -12.63
N ILE A 65 5.53 -5.81 -12.76
CA ILE A 65 5.02 -6.36 -14.02
C ILE A 65 3.52 -6.64 -13.86
N GLU A 66 2.74 -6.30 -14.89
CA GLU A 66 1.34 -6.70 -15.00
C GLU A 66 1.21 -8.13 -15.52
N ALA A 67 0.10 -8.80 -15.22
CA ALA A 67 -0.21 -10.15 -15.73
C ALA A 67 -0.26 -10.21 -17.27
N THR A 68 -0.43 -9.06 -17.94
CA THR A 68 -0.36 -8.90 -19.40
C THR A 68 1.08 -8.85 -19.94
N GLY A 69 2.09 -8.79 -19.07
CA GLY A 69 3.50 -8.63 -19.40
C GLY A 69 4.00 -7.18 -19.44
N GLY A 70 3.13 -6.20 -19.19
CA GLY A 70 3.50 -4.78 -19.18
C GLY A 70 4.40 -4.41 -17.98
N ASP A 71 5.45 -3.63 -18.22
CA ASP A 71 6.27 -3.03 -17.17
C ASP A 71 5.66 -1.70 -16.73
N ILE A 72 5.17 -1.65 -15.49
CA ILE A 72 4.50 -0.47 -14.91
C ILE A 72 5.25 0.07 -13.69
N THR A 73 6.55 -0.20 -13.62
CA THR A 73 7.42 0.16 -12.50
C THR A 73 7.33 1.64 -12.14
N GLU A 74 7.41 2.53 -13.15
CA GLU A 74 7.38 3.98 -12.92
C GLU A 74 6.02 4.47 -12.39
N GLY A 75 4.92 3.84 -12.80
CA GLY A 75 3.59 4.12 -12.23
C GLY A 75 3.53 3.79 -10.73
N PHE A 76 4.17 2.69 -10.31
CA PHE A 76 4.23 2.30 -8.90
C PHE A 76 5.19 3.17 -8.07
N ARG A 77 6.27 3.68 -8.67
CA ARG A 77 7.15 4.67 -8.03
C ARG A 77 6.44 6.00 -7.82
N LEU A 78 5.75 6.50 -8.84
CA LEU A 78 4.92 7.71 -8.74
C LEU A 78 3.81 7.54 -7.68
N ALA A 79 3.14 6.38 -7.66
CA ALA A 79 2.14 6.06 -6.65
C ALA A 79 2.71 6.14 -5.22
N ALA A 80 3.91 5.61 -5.01
CA ALA A 80 4.60 5.69 -3.73
C ALA A 80 4.95 7.13 -3.36
N GLU A 81 5.48 7.92 -4.30
CA GLU A 81 5.82 9.33 -4.09
C GLU A 81 4.59 10.18 -3.74
N ASN A 82 3.47 9.97 -4.41
CA ASN A 82 2.21 10.63 -4.10
C ASN A 82 1.71 10.28 -2.68
N ALA A 83 1.84 9.02 -2.27
CA ALA A 83 1.48 8.60 -0.92
C ALA A 83 2.37 9.24 0.15
N LEU A 84 3.69 9.29 -0.08
CA LEU A 84 4.62 9.98 0.81
C LEU A 84 4.32 11.47 0.88
N LYS A 85 4.16 12.13 -0.27
CA LYS A 85 3.85 13.56 -0.35
C LYS A 85 2.60 13.88 0.45
N LEU A 86 1.52 13.12 0.26
CA LEU A 86 0.28 13.32 1.03
C LEU A 86 0.54 13.17 2.53
N ALA A 87 1.26 12.13 2.95
CA ALA A 87 1.56 11.90 4.37
C ALA A 87 2.36 13.06 4.98
N LEU A 88 3.34 13.60 4.26
CA LEU A 88 4.14 14.74 4.72
C LEU A 88 3.30 16.03 4.76
N ASP A 89 2.54 16.32 3.70
CA ASP A 89 1.70 17.53 3.58
C ASP A 89 0.63 17.58 4.68
N THR A 90 0.14 16.43 5.13
CA THR A 90 -0.86 16.33 6.20
C THR A 90 -0.27 16.03 7.59
N GLY A 91 1.06 15.94 7.72
CA GLY A 91 1.72 15.62 8.97
C GLY A 91 1.40 14.22 9.53
N CYS A 92 0.99 13.29 8.68
CA CYS A 92 0.76 11.90 9.09
C CYS A 92 2.09 11.24 9.49
N THR A 93 2.06 10.47 10.57
CA THR A 93 3.22 9.73 11.09
C THR A 93 3.03 8.21 11.04
N HIS A 94 1.80 7.75 10.80
CA HIS A 94 1.41 6.35 10.75
C HIS A 94 0.59 6.07 9.49
N ALA A 95 0.73 4.87 8.92
CA ALA A 95 -0.05 4.42 7.78
C ALA A 95 -0.58 2.99 8.03
N LEU A 96 -1.88 2.81 7.79
CA LEU A 96 -2.55 1.50 7.82
C LEU A 96 -2.84 1.06 6.39
N LEU A 97 -2.17 0.01 5.92
CA LEU A 97 -2.20 -0.41 4.52
C LEU A 97 -2.78 -1.82 4.37
N ILE A 98 -3.48 -2.07 3.26
CA ILE A 98 -4.00 -3.41 2.95
C ILE A 98 -2.84 -4.31 2.49
N ASP A 99 -2.60 -5.39 3.21
CA ASP A 99 -1.45 -6.27 2.95
C ASP A 99 -1.60 -7.12 1.67
N GLY A 100 -0.49 -7.55 1.08
CA GLY A 100 -0.44 -8.40 -0.11
C GLY A 100 -0.31 -7.69 -1.46
N SER A 101 -0.47 -6.37 -1.52
CA SER A 101 -0.38 -5.61 -2.79
C SER A 101 1.07 -5.24 -3.14
N PRO A 102 1.47 -5.20 -4.43
CA PRO A 102 2.78 -4.67 -4.85
C PRO A 102 3.00 -3.19 -4.48
N SER A 103 1.96 -2.42 -4.16
CA SER A 103 2.07 -1.04 -3.67
C SER A 103 2.00 -1.00 -2.14
N CYS A 104 0.92 -1.54 -1.59
CA CYS A 104 0.53 -1.33 -0.19
C CYS A 104 0.91 -2.47 0.76
N GLY A 105 1.37 -3.62 0.24
CA GLY A 105 1.80 -4.75 1.06
C GLY A 105 2.82 -4.31 2.09
N SER A 106 2.63 -4.66 3.35
CA SER A 106 3.47 -4.19 4.46
C SER A 106 4.16 -5.33 5.19
N ARG A 107 3.66 -6.55 5.07
CA ARG A 107 4.25 -7.79 5.64
C ARG A 107 4.45 -8.86 4.57
N SER A 108 3.53 -8.95 3.62
CA SER A 108 3.60 -9.92 2.53
C SER A 108 3.22 -9.31 1.19
N ILE A 109 3.81 -9.84 0.12
CA ILE A 109 3.50 -9.52 -1.27
C ILE A 109 3.53 -10.82 -2.10
N TYR A 110 2.92 -10.80 -3.28
CA TYR A 110 3.00 -11.93 -4.22
C TYR A 110 4.41 -12.07 -4.82
N ASP A 111 4.78 -13.30 -5.21
CA ASP A 111 6.15 -13.68 -5.62
C ASP A 111 6.57 -13.25 -7.03
N GLY A 112 5.71 -12.58 -7.79
CA GLY A 112 5.99 -12.17 -9.16
C GLY A 112 5.70 -13.24 -10.20
N GLY A 113 5.30 -14.45 -9.76
CA GLY A 113 5.00 -15.57 -10.64
C GLY A 113 3.53 -15.68 -11.03
N PHE A 114 2.65 -14.80 -10.55
CA PHE A 114 1.20 -14.87 -10.77
C PHE A 114 0.57 -16.22 -10.38
N SER A 115 1.23 -16.94 -9.46
CA SER A 115 0.85 -18.26 -8.97
C SER A 115 -0.06 -18.20 -7.74
N GLY A 116 -0.33 -16.99 -7.23
CA GLY A 116 -1.02 -16.76 -5.96
C GLY A 116 -0.14 -16.99 -4.72
N ARG A 117 1.13 -17.40 -4.89
CA ARG A 117 2.09 -17.53 -3.79
C ARG A 117 2.56 -16.17 -3.32
N LYS A 118 2.76 -16.06 -2.00
CA LYS A 118 3.28 -14.87 -1.33
C LYS A 118 4.58 -15.18 -0.63
N HIS A 119 5.40 -14.16 -0.44
CA HIS A 119 6.58 -14.18 0.41
C HIS A 119 6.60 -12.96 1.33
N GLU A 120 7.49 -13.01 2.32
CA GLU A 120 7.75 -11.85 3.19
C GLU A 120 8.35 -10.72 2.36
N GLY A 121 7.74 -9.54 2.47
CA GLY A 121 8.13 -8.38 1.69
C GLY A 121 7.13 -7.24 1.83
N GLU A 122 7.51 -6.10 1.28
CA GLU A 122 6.72 -4.88 1.28
C GLU A 122 6.55 -4.36 -0.15
N GLY A 123 5.43 -3.71 -0.42
CA GLY A 123 5.15 -3.02 -1.67
C GLY A 123 5.90 -1.69 -1.75
N VAL A 124 5.88 -1.08 -2.94
CA VAL A 124 6.67 0.13 -3.25
C VAL A 124 6.29 1.32 -2.35
N ALA A 125 5.00 1.55 -2.11
CA ALA A 125 4.53 2.65 -1.26
C ALA A 125 4.84 2.39 0.22
N ALA A 126 4.62 1.16 0.70
CA ALA A 126 4.96 0.78 2.06
C ALA A 126 6.46 0.96 2.36
N ALA A 127 7.32 0.52 1.43
CA ALA A 127 8.76 0.69 1.52
C ALA A 127 9.18 2.16 1.57
N LEU A 128 8.61 3.00 0.70
CA LEU A 128 8.96 4.41 0.64
C LEU A 128 8.52 5.17 1.90
N LEU A 129 7.31 4.89 2.40
CA LEU A 129 6.80 5.47 3.65
C LEU A 129 7.71 5.12 4.83
N ARG A 130 8.08 3.84 5.00
CA ARG A 130 9.00 3.40 6.07
C ARG A 130 10.37 4.08 5.98
N ARG A 131 10.94 4.18 4.78
CA ARG A 131 12.23 4.86 4.55
C ARG A 131 12.23 6.33 4.98
N ASN A 132 11.06 6.96 5.01
CA ASN A 132 10.88 8.36 5.38
C ASN A 132 10.28 8.53 6.79
N GLY A 133 10.39 7.51 7.64
CA GLY A 133 10.03 7.61 9.06
C GLY A 133 8.54 7.45 9.37
N ILE A 134 7.71 7.12 8.39
CA ILE A 134 6.29 6.79 8.61
C ILE A 134 6.19 5.35 9.12
N ARG A 135 5.50 5.14 10.24
CA ARG A 135 5.25 3.80 10.78
C ARG A 135 4.15 3.11 9.97
N VAL A 136 4.45 1.96 9.37
CA VAL A 136 3.52 1.26 8.46
C VAL A 136 3.05 -0.05 9.07
N PHE A 137 1.73 -0.18 9.16
CA PHE A 137 1.00 -1.33 9.70
C PHE A 137 0.18 -2.01 8.59
N ALA A 138 0.09 -3.34 8.64
CA ALA A 138 -0.89 -4.08 7.86
C ALA A 138 -2.31 -3.89 8.42
N ASP A 139 -3.32 -4.15 7.59
CA ASP A 139 -4.73 -4.12 7.96
C ASP A 139 -5.08 -5.04 9.14
N HIS A 140 -4.36 -6.16 9.29
CA HIS A 140 -4.51 -7.08 10.41
C HIS A 140 -3.72 -6.67 11.68
N GLU A 141 -2.96 -5.57 11.64
CA GLU A 141 -2.20 -5.02 12.77
C GLU A 141 -2.89 -3.80 13.41
N ILE A 142 -4.17 -3.60 13.12
CA ILE A 142 -4.93 -2.43 13.61
C ILE A 142 -4.91 -2.27 15.13
N GLU A 143 -4.93 -3.36 15.89
CA GLU A 143 -4.85 -3.32 17.36
C GLU A 143 -3.52 -2.73 17.85
N ALA A 144 -2.40 -3.05 17.17
CA ALA A 144 -1.10 -2.48 17.50
C ALA A 144 -1.07 -0.97 17.17
N LEU A 145 -1.63 -0.59 16.01
CA LEU A 145 -1.75 0.81 15.62
C LEU A 145 -2.59 1.61 16.62
N VAL A 146 -3.73 1.07 17.08
CA VAL A 146 -4.59 1.73 18.05
C VAL A 146 -3.84 1.99 19.35
N LYS A 147 -3.08 1.00 19.85
CA LYS A 147 -2.25 1.17 21.04
C LYS A 147 -1.19 2.27 20.89
N GLU A 148 -0.58 2.39 19.70
CA GLU A 148 0.41 3.45 19.45
C GLU A 148 -0.22 4.85 19.36
N ILE A 149 -1.40 4.95 18.77
CA ILE A 149 -2.05 6.23 18.50
C ILE A 149 -2.83 6.75 19.72
N ASP A 150 -3.61 5.91 20.38
CA ASP A 150 -4.54 6.31 21.44
C ASP A 150 -4.06 5.92 22.85
N GLY A 151 -2.94 5.22 22.96
CA GLY A 151 -2.40 4.71 24.23
C GLY A 151 -3.07 3.41 24.71
N PRO A 152 -2.56 2.82 25.81
CA PRO A 152 -3.14 1.64 26.44
C PRO A 152 -4.47 1.90 27.16
#